data_AF-A0A967MZ14-F1
#
_entry.id   AF-A0A967MZ14-F1
#
_cell.length_a   1.000
_cell.length_b   1.000
_cell.length_c   1.000
_cell.angle_alpha   90.00
_cell.angle_beta   90.00
_cell.angle_gamma   90.00
#
_symmetry.space_group_name_H-M   'P 1'
#
loop_
_entity.id
_entity.type
_entity.pdbx_description
1 polymer ?
#
loop_
_entity_poly.entity_id
_entity_poly.type
_entity_poly.pdbx_seq_one_letter_code
_entity_poly.pdbx_strand_id
1 'polypeptide(L)'
;AITVLAGALALWVAVRVIDWAFLDAIWTEAERERCRDVDGACWAVIEARGRLIFFGLYPYEEHWRSTLACIVIVATMVLSCVPRLW
;
A
#
# COMPACT_ATOMS: atom_id res chain seq x y z
N ALA A 1 -17.90 -23.33 1.92
CA ALA A 1 -17.10 -23.31 3.18
C ALA A 1 -15.78 -22.54 3.00
N ILE A 2 -14.94 -22.92 2.04
CA ILE A 2 -13.62 -22.30 1.81
C ILE A 2 -13.72 -20.79 1.49
N THR A 3 -14.66 -20.36 0.66
CA THR A 3 -14.89 -18.93 0.34
C THR A 3 -15.31 -18.08 1.53
N VAL A 4 -16.11 -18.64 2.44
CA VAL A 4 -16.54 -17.94 3.67
C VAL A 4 -15.38 -17.82 4.65
N LEU A 5 -14.58 -18.87 4.81
CA LEU A 5 -13.37 -18.85 5.63
C LEU A 5 -12.32 -17.88 5.07
N ALA A 6 -12.10 -17.89 3.76
CA ALA A 6 -11.20 -16.97 3.09
C ALA A 6 -11.68 -15.51 3.23
N GLY A 7 -12.98 -15.25 3.07
CA GLY A 7 -13.56 -13.93 3.30
C GLY A 7 -13.41 -13.45 4.74
N ALA A 8 -13.66 -14.32 5.73
CA ALA A 8 -13.50 -13.98 7.14
C ALA A 8 -12.03 -13.69 7.51
N LEU A 9 -11.09 -14.49 6.99
CA LEU A 9 -9.66 -14.25 7.17
C LEU A 9 -9.23 -12.93 6.53
N ALA A 10 -9.69 -12.65 5.31
CA ALA A 10 -9.37 -11.41 4.60
C ALA A 10 -9.88 -10.18 5.36
N LEU A 11 -11.09 -10.24 5.93
CA LEU A 11 -11.63 -9.16 6.75
C LEU A 11 -10.83 -8.98 8.05
N TRP A 12 -10.45 -10.07 8.72
CA TRP A 12 -9.64 -10.00 9.94
C TRP A 12 -8.27 -9.37 9.69
N VAL A 13 -7.60 -9.76 8.60
CA VAL A 13 -6.34 -9.17 8.17
C VAL A 13 -6.54 -7.69 7.80
N ALA A 14 -7.60 -7.36 7.05
CA ALA A 14 -7.87 -5.98 6.65
C ALA A 14 -8.02 -5.04 7.87
N VAL A 15 -8.76 -5.46 8.90
CA VAL A 15 -8.89 -4.67 10.14
C VAL A 15 -7.54 -4.45 10.81
N ARG A 16 -6.72 -5.50 10.95
CA ARG A 16 -5.40 -5.37 11.56
C ARG A 16 -4.44 -4.50 10.77
N VAL A 17 -4.52 -4.55 9.45
CA VAL A 17 -3.74 -3.67 8.58
C VAL A 17 -4.21 -2.23 8.74
N ILE A 18 -5.52 -1.97 8.88
CA ILE A 18 -6.05 -0.62 9.09
C ILE A 18 -5.63 -0.07 10.46
N ASP A 19 -5.73 -0.88 11.52
CA ASP A 19 -5.30 -0.49 12.86
C ASP A 19 -3.81 -0.09 12.84
N TRP A 20 -2.97 -0.93 12.24
CA TRP A 20 -1.54 -0.67 12.12
C TRP A 20 -1.18 0.52 11.20
N ALA A 21 -1.86 0.64 10.06
CA ALA A 21 -1.53 1.64 9.03
C ALA A 21 -2.10 3.03 9.33
N PHE A 22 -3.17 3.13 10.11
CA PHE A 22 -3.85 4.40 10.37
C PHE A 22 -3.98 4.75 11.85
N LEU A 23 -4.34 3.79 12.71
CA LEU A 23 -4.63 4.08 14.13
C LEU A 23 -3.34 4.18 14.96
N ASP A 24 -2.43 3.21 14.80
CA ASP A 24 -1.15 3.18 15.51
C ASP A 24 -0.04 3.93 14.75
N ALA A 25 -0.39 4.58 13.63
CA ALA A 25 0.57 5.15 12.72
C ALA A 25 1.05 6.55 13.12
N ILE A 26 2.33 6.82 12.89
CA ILE A 26 2.94 8.13 13.16
C ILE A 26 3.01 8.93 11.87
N TRP A 27 2.26 10.04 11.85
CA TRP A 27 2.06 10.86 10.66
C TRP A 27 3.08 12.00 10.51
N THR A 28 3.63 12.51 11.61
CA THR A 28 4.39 13.78 11.59
C THR A 28 5.90 13.54 11.65
N GLU A 29 6.67 14.23 10.79
CA GLU A 29 8.15 14.26 10.78
C GLU A 29 8.77 14.56 12.16
N ALA A 30 8.11 15.41 12.98
CA ALA A 30 8.55 15.78 14.32
C ALA A 30 8.62 14.60 15.31
N GLU A 31 7.96 13.49 15.00
CA GLU A 31 7.91 12.28 15.83
C GLU A 31 8.67 11.11 15.17
N ARG A 32 9.52 11.38 14.15
CA ARG A 32 10.35 10.35 13.49
C ARG A 32 11.20 9.55 14.49
N GLU A 33 11.65 10.16 15.58
CA GLU A 33 12.38 9.47 16.64
C GLU A 33 11.49 8.47 17.40
N ARG A 34 10.19 8.77 17.56
CA ARG A 34 9.22 7.85 18.18
C ARG A 34 8.81 6.69 17.27
N CYS A 35 9.05 6.75 15.96
CA CYS A 35 8.81 5.61 15.07
C CYS A 35 9.65 4.37 15.41
N ARG A 36 10.70 4.49 16.24
CA ARG A 36 11.48 3.35 16.69
C ARG A 36 10.85 2.60 17.87
N ASP A 37 10.02 3.29 18.66
CA ASP A 37 9.47 2.79 19.92
C ASP A 37 8.00 2.37 19.81
N VAL A 38 7.41 2.47 18.61
CA VAL A 38 6.00 2.13 18.35
C VAL A 38 5.92 1.10 17.24
N ASP A 39 5.07 0.08 17.42
CA ASP A 39 4.86 -1.02 16.46
C ASP A 39 3.99 -0.64 15.23
N GLY A 40 3.71 0.64 15.01
CA GLY A 40 2.82 1.16 13.95
C GLY A 40 3.52 1.61 12.66
N ALA A 41 2.74 1.96 11.63
CA ALA A 41 3.30 2.45 10.38
C ALA A 41 3.90 3.86 10.51
N CYS A 42 5.14 4.05 10.06
CA CYS A 42 5.81 5.35 10.08
C CYS A 42 5.62 6.08 8.74
N TRP A 43 4.58 6.90 8.62
CA TRP A 43 4.32 7.69 7.40
C TRP A 43 5.36 8.78 7.16
N ALA A 44 6.03 9.26 8.20
CA ALA A 44 7.16 10.20 8.07
C ALA A 44 8.33 9.65 7.22
N VAL A 45 8.51 8.33 7.13
CA VAL A 45 9.52 7.74 6.23
C VAL A 45 9.01 7.72 4.78
N ILE A 46 7.73 7.44 4.60
CA ILE A 46 7.07 7.40 3.29
C ILE A 46 7.02 8.80 2.69
N GLU A 47 6.79 9.85 3.48
CA GLU A 47 6.82 11.23 2.98
C GLU A 47 8.23 11.63 2.53
N ALA A 48 9.25 11.39 3.36
CA ALA A 48 10.62 11.78 3.01
C ALA A 48 11.26 10.96 1.89
N ARG A 49 10.88 9.68 1.73
CA ARG A 49 11.54 8.75 0.79
C ARG A 49 10.59 8.04 -0.16
N GLY A 50 9.32 8.42 -0.20
CA GLY A 50 8.30 7.78 -1.02
C GLY A 50 8.67 7.72 -2.50
N ARG A 51 9.31 8.77 -3.02
CA ARG A 51 9.82 8.79 -4.40
C ARG A 51 10.78 7.63 -4.69
N LEU A 52 11.72 7.35 -3.79
CA LEU A 52 12.68 6.28 -3.98
C LEU A 52 12.05 4.90 -3.78
N ILE A 53 11.05 4.79 -2.90
CA ILE A 53 10.34 3.54 -2.63
C ILE A 53 9.46 3.15 -3.83
N PHE A 54 8.69 4.10 -4.39
CA PHE A 54 7.76 3.82 -5.49
C PHE A 54 8.44 3.81 -6.86
N PHE A 55 9.35 4.74 -7.11
CA PHE A 55 9.95 4.94 -8.44
C PHE A 55 11.45 4.60 -8.50
N GLY A 56 12.08 4.20 -7.38
CA GLY A 56 13.51 3.84 -7.38
C GLY A 56 14.42 4.99 -7.81
N LEU A 57 15.43 4.66 -8.62
CA LEU A 57 16.40 5.60 -9.23
C LEU A 57 15.90 6.24 -10.53
N TYR A 58 14.60 6.12 -10.83
CA TYR A 58 14.06 6.56 -12.10
C TYR A 58 14.04 8.10 -12.22
N PRO A 59 14.45 8.68 -13.36
CA PRO A 59 14.43 10.12 -13.56
C PRO A 59 13.00 10.66 -13.52
N TYR A 60 12.85 11.91 -13.03
CA TYR A 60 11.55 12.53 -12.80
C TYR A 60 10.67 12.57 -14.05
N GLU A 61 11.29 12.86 -15.19
CA GLU A 61 10.61 12.96 -16.50
C GLU A 61 10.02 11.63 -16.98
N GLU A 62 10.52 10.50 -16.49
CA GLU A 62 10.02 9.22 -16.95
C GLU A 62 9.01 8.57 -15.98
N HIS A 63 8.79 9.08 -14.74
CA HIS A 63 7.89 8.45 -13.74
C HIS A 63 6.51 8.03 -14.29
N TRP A 64 6.01 8.73 -15.30
CA TRP A 64 4.78 8.37 -16.01
C TRP A 64 4.82 6.95 -16.61
N ARG A 65 5.96 6.48 -17.14
CA ARG A 65 6.11 5.14 -17.73
C ARG A 65 5.90 4.04 -16.70
N SER A 66 6.56 4.17 -15.55
CA SER A 66 6.44 3.20 -14.46
C SER A 66 5.02 3.21 -13.87
N THR A 67 4.45 4.40 -13.68
CA THR A 67 3.07 4.57 -13.21
C THR A 67 2.07 3.90 -14.17
N LEU A 68 2.23 4.12 -15.48
CA LEU A 68 1.34 3.59 -16.50
C LEU A 68 1.44 2.06 -16.58
N ALA A 69 2.65 1.49 -16.48
CA ALA A 69 2.85 0.05 -16.41
C ALA A 69 2.14 -0.58 -15.20
N CYS A 70 2.28 0.02 -14.02
CA CYS A 70 1.57 -0.43 -12.81
C CYS A 70 0.04 -0.36 -12.99
N ILE A 71 -0.47 0.73 -13.57
CA ILE A 71 -1.92 0.91 -13.82
C ILE A 71 -2.44 -0.17 -14.78
N VAL A 72 -1.74 -0.47 -15.87
CA VAL A 72 -2.19 -1.47 -16.85
C VAL A 72 -2.26 -2.87 -16.22
N ILE A 73 -1.27 -3.25 -15.40
CA ILE A 73 -1.28 -4.53 -14.70
C ILE A 73 -2.47 -4.62 -13.75
N VAL A 74 -2.69 -3.60 -12.92
CA VAL A 74 -3.81 -3.56 -11.97
C VAL A 74 -5.15 -3.58 -12.71
N ALA A 75 -5.30 -2.79 -13.76
CA ALA A 75 -6.51 -2.76 -14.58
C ALA A 75 -6.81 -4.14 -15.18
N THR A 76 -5.82 -4.80 -15.79
CA THR A 76 -6.00 -6.12 -16.39
C THR A 76 -6.35 -7.18 -15.35
N MET A 77 -5.75 -7.12 -14.16
CA MET A 77 -6.07 -8.01 -13.04
C MET A 77 -7.50 -7.80 -12.56
N VAL A 78 -7.94 -6.55 -12.38
CA VAL A 78 -9.31 -6.23 -11.98
C VAL A 78 -10.33 -6.67 -13.03
N LEU A 79 -10.06 -6.41 -14.31
CA LEU A 79 -10.91 -6.86 -15.42
C LEU A 79 -11.02 -8.40 -15.42
N SER A 80 -9.93 -9.12 -15.16
CA SER A 80 -9.92 -10.59 -15.06
C SER A 80 -10.73 -11.12 -13.88
N CYS A 81 -10.80 -10.37 -12.77
CA CYS A 81 -11.63 -10.73 -11.62
C CYS A 81 -13.12 -10.49 -11.86
N VAL A 82 -13.52 -9.80 -12.94
CA VAL A 82 -14.92 -9.56 -13.29
C VAL A 82 -15.37 -10.61 -14.31
N PRO A 83 -16.18 -11.61 -13.91
CA PRO A 83 -16.60 -12.70 -14.81
C PRO A 83 -17.50 -12.27 -15.97
N ARG A 84 -17.90 -10.99 -16.06
CA ARG A 84 -18.60 -10.41 -17.22
C ARG A 84 -17.68 -10.00 -18.37
N LEU A 85 -16.38 -9.90 -18.10
CA LEU A 85 -15.36 -9.42 -19.04
C LEU A 85 -14.45 -10.55 -19.55
N TRP A 86 -14.77 -11.78 -19.17
CA TRP A 86 -14.23 -13.01 -19.74
C TRP A 86 -15.06 -13.39 -20.98
#